data_AF-A0A925IP71-F1
#
_entry.id   AF-A0A925IP71-F1
#
_cell.length_a   1.000
_cell.length_b   1.000
_cell.length_c   1.000
_cell.angle_alpha   90.00
_cell.angle_beta   90.00
_cell.angle_gamma   90.00
#
_symmetry.space_group_name_H-M   'P 1'
#
loop_
_entity.id
_entity.type
_entity.pdbx_description
1 polymer ?
#
loop_
_entity_poly.entity_id
_entity_poly.type
_entity_poly.pdbx_seq_one_letter_code
_entity_poly.pdbx_strand_id
1 'polypeptide(L)'
;MKKASFATTLYDQKGIEQGMMQRPTETPFLKALVWQRADSSHLSDLEVLRLYERNWRHRGVIAEPNPEELEYIRNLVSHYGSDLYGDL
;
A
#
# COMPACT_ATOMS: atom_id res chain seq x y z
N MET A 1 0.27 19.60 -41.34
CA MET A 1 1.55 19.97 -40.69
C MET A 1 1.35 19.95 -39.18
N LYS A 2 2.29 19.34 -38.45
CA LYS A 2 2.37 19.26 -36.97
C LYS A 2 2.61 20.63 -36.34
N LYS A 3 2.10 20.87 -35.12
CA LYS A 3 2.80 21.04 -33.81
C LYS A 3 1.72 20.98 -32.70
N ALA A 4 1.58 19.90 -31.94
CA ALA A 4 2.26 19.60 -30.67
C ALA A 4 2.16 20.74 -29.63
N SER A 5 1.30 20.57 -28.62
CA SER A 5 1.55 21.07 -27.27
C SER A 5 1.56 19.87 -26.33
N PHE A 6 2.70 19.68 -25.69
CA PHE A 6 3.09 18.52 -24.92
C PHE A 6 2.46 18.54 -23.53
N ALA A 7 1.79 17.44 -23.20
CA ALA A 7 1.78 16.82 -21.87
C ALA A 7 1.48 17.73 -20.66
N THR A 8 0.24 18.21 -20.57
CA THR A 8 -0.39 18.56 -19.27
C THR A 8 -1.36 17.45 -18.81
N THR A 9 -1.20 16.21 -19.30
CA THR A 9 -2.19 15.14 -19.08
C THR A 9 -1.52 13.83 -18.62
N LEU A 10 -0.65 13.89 -17.61
CA LEU A 10 -0.11 12.69 -16.94
C LEU A 10 0.04 12.86 -15.42
N TYR A 11 -0.71 13.78 -14.80
CA TYR A 11 -0.84 13.88 -13.33
C TYR A 11 -2.27 13.67 -12.83
N ASP A 12 -3.16 13.17 -13.69
CA ASP A 12 -4.61 13.13 -13.43
C ASP A 12 -5.20 11.70 -13.37
N GLN A 13 -4.35 10.65 -13.28
CA GLN A 13 -4.82 9.26 -13.25
C GLN A 13 -4.20 8.38 -12.16
N LYS A 14 -3.39 8.96 -11.25
CA LYS A 14 -2.83 8.25 -10.07
C LYS A 14 -3.13 8.98 -8.76
N GLY A 15 -4.29 9.64 -8.67
CA GLY A 15 -4.61 10.54 -7.56
C GLY A 15 -5.67 10.06 -6.58
N ILE A 16 -6.59 9.16 -6.99
CA ILE A 16 -7.74 8.78 -6.15
C ILE A 16 -8.16 7.34 -6.44
N GLU A 17 -7.32 6.36 -6.11
CA GLU A 17 -7.81 5.01 -5.81
C GLU A 17 -7.98 4.88 -4.30
N GLN A 18 -8.82 5.74 -3.73
CA GLN A 18 -9.22 5.59 -2.34
C GLN A 18 -10.30 4.51 -2.26
N GLY A 19 -9.96 3.36 -1.68
CA GLY A 19 -10.93 2.52 -0.97
C GLY A 19 -11.67 1.46 -1.79
N MET A 20 -11.01 0.71 -2.66
CA MET A 20 -11.63 -0.55 -3.14
C MET A 20 -11.46 -1.69 -2.12
N MET A 21 -10.45 -1.65 -1.26
CA MET A 21 -10.28 -2.65 -0.20
C MET A 21 -10.56 -2.06 1.17
N GLN A 22 -11.40 -2.75 1.95
CA GLN A 22 -11.62 -2.39 3.35
C GLN A 22 -10.35 -2.69 4.13
N ARG A 23 -9.70 -1.64 4.65
CA ARG A 23 -8.58 -1.78 5.58
C ARG A 23 -9.12 -2.32 6.91
N PRO A 24 -8.53 -3.39 7.47
CA PRO A 24 -8.89 -3.89 8.79
C PRO A 24 -8.70 -2.82 9.86
N THR A 25 -9.52 -2.86 10.91
CA THR A 25 -9.39 -1.96 12.05
C THR A 25 -8.06 -2.18 12.79
N GLU A 26 -7.65 -3.44 12.91
CA GLU A 26 -6.40 -3.82 13.53
C GLU A 26 -5.35 -4.22 12.48
N THR A 27 -4.34 -3.35 12.32
CA THR A 27 -3.19 -3.54 11.44
C THR A 27 -1.89 -3.40 12.24
N PRO A 28 -1.58 -4.33 13.16
CA PRO A 28 -0.44 -4.23 14.07
C PRO A 28 0.88 -4.04 13.33
N PHE A 29 1.08 -4.69 12.18
CA PHE A 29 2.33 -4.54 11.43
C PHE A 29 2.41 -3.17 10.76
N LEU A 30 1.36 -2.71 10.08
CA LEU A 30 1.31 -1.37 9.49
C LEU A 30 1.47 -0.27 10.55
N LYS A 31 0.79 -0.40 11.70
CA LYS A 31 0.92 0.51 12.85
C LYS A 31 2.39 0.57 13.32
N ALA A 32 3.06 -0.57 13.41
CA ALA A 32 4.49 -0.62 13.73
C ALA A 32 5.37 0.02 12.63
N LEU A 33 5.02 -0.10 11.35
CA LEU A 33 5.77 0.52 10.24
C LEU A 33 5.65 2.05 10.21
N VAL A 34 4.52 2.58 10.65
CA VAL A 34 4.20 4.02 10.61
C VAL A 34 4.29 4.69 11.98
N TRP A 35 4.93 4.06 12.97
CA TRP A 35 4.92 4.49 14.37
C TRP A 35 5.35 5.95 14.63
N GLN A 36 6.13 6.56 13.72
CA GLN A 36 6.53 7.97 13.80
C GLN A 36 5.48 8.95 13.24
N ARG A 37 4.49 8.45 12.51
CA ARG A 37 3.41 9.25 11.93
C ARG A 37 2.22 9.21 12.88
N ALA A 38 1.71 10.39 13.23
CA ALA A 38 0.56 10.52 14.10
C ALA A 38 -0.73 9.93 13.50
N ASP A 39 -0.80 9.81 12.17
CA ASP A 39 -1.94 9.24 11.47
C ASP A 39 -1.51 8.54 10.16
N SER A 40 -2.02 7.33 9.95
CA SER A 40 -1.84 6.52 8.72
C SER A 40 -3.15 6.32 7.95
N SER A 41 -4.26 6.87 8.42
CA SER A 41 -5.58 6.78 7.79
C SER A 41 -5.58 7.39 6.38
N HIS A 42 -4.77 8.43 6.17
CA HIS A 42 -4.63 9.13 4.88
C HIS A 42 -3.80 8.38 3.84
N LEU A 43 -3.11 7.29 4.20
CA LEU A 43 -2.31 6.53 3.24
C LEU A 43 -3.22 5.81 2.25
N SER A 44 -2.96 6.00 0.96
CA SER A 44 -3.58 5.20 -0.10
C SER A 44 -3.17 3.72 0.01
N ASP A 45 -3.98 2.85 -0.58
CA ASP A 45 -3.73 1.41 -0.61
C ASP A 45 -2.37 1.08 -1.27
N LEU A 46 -2.00 1.80 -2.33
CA LEU A 46 -0.69 1.67 -2.97
C LEU A 46 0.47 2.10 -2.04
N GLU A 47 0.32 3.20 -1.31
CA GLU A 47 1.35 3.63 -0.35
C GLU A 47 1.52 2.62 0.78
N VAL A 48 0.42 2.05 1.27
CA VAL A 48 0.44 1.00 2.27
C VAL A 48 1.12 -0.26 1.73
N LEU A 49 0.83 -0.67 0.49
CA LEU A 49 1.55 -1.77 -0.16
C LEU A 49 3.05 -1.51 -0.23
N ARG A 50 3.47 -0.30 -0.62
CA ARG A 50 4.91 0.06 -0.66
C ARG A 50 5.58 -0.01 0.71
N LEU A 51 4.85 0.27 1.81
CA LEU A 51 5.36 0.09 3.16
C LEU A 51 5.59 -1.39 3.47
N TYR A 52 4.64 -2.26 3.11
CA TYR A 52 4.81 -3.70 3.30
C TYR A 52 5.98 -4.24 2.48
N GLU A 53 6.05 -3.95 1.18
CA GLU A 53 7.13 -4.40 0.30
C GLU A 53 8.52 -4.04 0.86
N ARG A 54 8.71 -2.78 1.26
CA ARG A 54 10.02 -2.30 1.75
C ARG A 54 10.44 -2.95 3.06
N ASN A 55 9.48 -3.33 3.91
CA ASN A 55 9.75 -3.72 5.29
C ASN A 55 9.37 -5.18 5.60
N TRP A 56 8.93 -5.96 4.61
CA TRP A 56 8.41 -7.32 4.84
C TRP A 56 9.37 -8.24 5.61
N ARG A 57 10.67 -8.08 5.37
CA ARG A 57 11.73 -8.80 6.08
C ARG A 57 11.79 -8.55 7.60
N HIS A 58 11.08 -7.54 8.10
CA HIS A 58 11.04 -7.17 9.52
C HIS A 58 9.80 -7.69 10.26
N ARG A 59 8.87 -8.38 9.57
CA ARG A 59 7.77 -9.10 10.22
C ARG A 59 8.33 -10.09 11.25
N GLY A 60 7.68 -10.20 12.40
CA GLY A 60 8.13 -11.02 13.53
C GLY A 60 9.23 -10.39 14.39
N VAL A 61 9.86 -9.31 13.93
CA VAL A 61 10.85 -8.54 14.70
C VAL A 61 10.22 -7.30 15.32
N ILE A 62 9.54 -6.48 14.51
CA ILE A 62 8.91 -5.23 14.98
C ILE A 62 7.42 -5.40 15.30
N ALA A 63 6.76 -6.29 14.59
CA ALA A 63 5.39 -6.75 14.80
C ALA A 63 5.10 -7.90 13.82
N GLU A 64 4.08 -8.70 14.11
CA GLU A 64 3.55 -9.71 13.19
C GLU A 64 2.20 -9.23 12.66
N PRO A 65 1.93 -9.34 11.34
CA PRO A 65 0.60 -9.06 10.84
C PRO A 65 -0.40 -10.09 11.37
N ASN A 66 -1.57 -9.63 11.79
CA ASN A 66 -2.65 -10.53 12.19
C ASN A 66 -3.32 -11.16 10.94
N PRO A 67 -4.22 -12.15 11.10
CA PRO A 67 -4.87 -12.81 9.96
C PRO A 67 -5.65 -11.87 9.03
N GLU A 68 -6.35 -10.87 9.58
CA GLU A 68 -7.11 -9.90 8.79
C GLU A 68 -6.19 -8.97 7.99
N GLU A 69 -5.10 -8.51 8.61
CA GLU A 69 -4.06 -7.71 7.97
C GLU A 69 -3.36 -8.50 6.86
N LEU A 70 -3.10 -9.80 7.06
CA LEU A 70 -2.55 -10.68 6.02
C LEU A 70 -3.50 -10.82 4.83
N GLU A 71 -4.81 -10.98 5.06
CA GLU A 71 -5.80 -11.03 3.98
C GLU A 71 -5.83 -9.70 3.20
N TYR A 72 -5.80 -8.58 3.91
CA TYR A 72 -5.70 -7.26 3.29
C TYR A 72 -4.42 -7.11 2.46
N ILE A 73 -3.26 -7.53 2.97
CA ILE A 73 -1.98 -7.52 2.21
C ILE A 73 -2.09 -8.39 0.95
N ARG A 74 -2.66 -9.59 1.04
CA ARG A 74 -2.85 -10.47 -0.14
C ARG A 74 -3.72 -9.82 -1.20
N ASN A 75 -4.78 -9.13 -0.79
CA ASN A 75 -5.65 -8.40 -1.71
C ASN A 75 -4.89 -7.26 -2.40
N LEU A 76 -4.11 -6.47 -1.64
CA LEU A 76 -3.27 -5.40 -2.19
C LEU A 76 -2.27 -5.94 -3.22
N VAL A 77 -1.56 -7.01 -2.87
CA VAL A 77 -0.56 -7.64 -3.72
C VAL A 77 -1.18 -8.17 -5.01
N SER A 78 -2.34 -8.83 -4.91
CA SER A 78 -3.05 -9.37 -6.07
C SER A 78 -3.57 -8.26 -7.00
N HIS A 79 -4.09 -7.17 -6.43
CA HIS A 79 -4.64 -6.05 -7.19
C HIS A 79 -3.58 -5.23 -7.91
N TYR A 80 -2.46 -4.95 -7.23
CA TYR A 80 -1.38 -4.12 -7.78
C TYR A 80 -0.27 -4.92 -8.50
N GLY A 81 -0.36 -6.26 -8.52
CA GLY A 81 0.64 -7.13 -9.16
C GLY A 81 2.02 -7.03 -8.51
N SER A 82 2.08 -7.11 -7.18
CA SER A 82 3.32 -6.95 -6.42
C SER A 82 4.14 -8.24 -6.34
N ASP A 83 5.46 -8.11 -6.38
CA ASP A 83 6.42 -9.22 -6.20
C ASP A 83 6.38 -9.82 -4.78
N LEU A 84 5.75 -9.13 -3.81
CA LEU A 84 5.57 -9.62 -2.45
C LEU A 84 4.77 -10.95 -2.39
N TYR A 85 4.05 -11.29 -3.47
CA TYR A 85 3.28 -12.52 -3.60
C TYR A 85 4.08 -13.80 -3.30
N GLY A 86 5.37 -13.84 -3.63
CA GLY A 86 6.23 -15.01 -3.41
C GLY A 86 6.56 -15.31 -1.94
N ASP A 87 6.39 -14.32 -1.06
CA ASP A 87 6.81 -14.37 0.35
C ASP A 87 5.63 -14.40 1.36
N LEU A 88 4.40 -14.59 0.86
CA LEU A 88 3.12 -14.50 1.61
C LEU A 88 2.52 -15.86 2.02
#